data_AF-A0A5B0MR62-F1
#
_entry.id   AF-A0A5B0MR62-F1
#
_cell.length_a   1.000
_cell.length_b   1.000
_cell.length_c   1.000
_cell.angle_alpha   90.00
_cell.angle_beta   90.00
_cell.angle_gamma   90.00
#
_symmetry.space_group_name_H-M   'P 1'
#
loop_
_entity.id
_entity.type
_entity.pdbx_description
1 polymer ?
#
loop_
_entity_poly.entity_id
_entity_poly.type
_entity_poly.pdbx_seq_one_letter_code
_entity_poly.pdbx_strand_id
1 'polypeptide(L)'
;MALTLYSKLHKKPFGYMCCYDLLSKAPKWQDYNAAMSKKYKHKKLMNANPSSPLPSSLPNSTPAKTVHSTSNASGDETARGEPTCPMGQKKAKLAYQEEKLHASNHKHLKKMATAHIDIAKVAKKQQTSLEKAMHAQHSALDCLADEAVMNKDLSGVNDDVKKYYMLQRKKC
;
A
#
# COMPACT_ATOMS: atom_id res chain seq x y z
N MET A 1 34.85 -21.33 17.34
CA MET A 1 35.69 -22.20 18.20
C MET A 1 36.56 -23.19 17.43
N ALA A 2 36.20 -23.62 16.21
CA ALA A 2 37.03 -24.56 15.44
C ALA A 2 38.38 -23.98 14.97
N LEU A 3 38.39 -22.75 14.45
CA LEU A 3 39.61 -22.10 13.94
C LEU A 3 40.66 -21.87 15.04
N THR A 4 40.21 -21.53 16.25
CA THR A 4 41.07 -21.33 17.42
C THR A 4 41.72 -22.62 17.92
N LEU A 5 41.04 -23.76 17.78
CA LEU A 5 41.61 -25.07 18.15
C LEU A 5 42.65 -25.52 17.14
N TYR A 6 42.37 -25.36 15.84
CA TYR A 6 43.32 -25.68 14.77
C TYR A 6 44.63 -24.89 14.91
N SER A 7 44.55 -23.58 15.16
CA SER A 7 45.73 -22.73 15.32
C SER A 7 46.57 -23.12 16.54
N LYS A 8 45.94 -23.57 17.63
CA LYS A 8 46.66 -24.08 18.82
C LYS A 8 47.38 -25.40 18.54
N LEU A 9 46.76 -26.29 17.76
CA LEU A 9 47.29 -27.63 17.47
C LEU A 9 48.42 -27.60 16.43
N HIS A 10 48.26 -26.81 15.36
CA HIS A 10 49.20 -26.79 14.22
C HIS A 10 50.15 -25.58 14.23
N LYS A 11 50.04 -24.68 15.22
CA LYS A 11 50.83 -23.44 15.34
C LYS A 11 50.85 -22.59 14.06
N LYS A 12 49.81 -22.71 13.23
CA LYS A 12 49.65 -21.98 11.97
C LYS A 12 48.22 -21.48 11.86
N PRO A 13 47.98 -20.29 11.29
CA PRO A 13 46.62 -19.80 11.05
C PRO A 13 45.92 -20.71 10.04
N PHE A 14 44.63 -20.97 10.25
CA PHE A 14 43.83 -21.77 9.33
C PHE A 14 43.62 -21.03 8.00
N GLY A 15 44.26 -21.50 6.94
CA GLY A 15 44.08 -20.96 5.60
C GLY A 15 42.72 -21.36 5.04
N TYR A 16 41.77 -20.41 4.98
CA TYR A 16 40.44 -20.63 4.40
C TYR A 16 40.50 -21.15 2.96
N MET A 17 41.55 -20.80 2.21
CA MET A 17 41.79 -21.29 0.86
C MET A 17 41.99 -22.81 0.80
N CYS A 18 42.57 -23.43 1.82
CA CYS A 18 42.75 -24.89 1.86
C CYS A 18 41.41 -25.64 1.89
N CYS A 19 40.36 -25.05 2.49
CA CYS A 19 39.02 -25.62 2.44
C CYS A 19 38.46 -25.61 1.02
N TYR A 20 38.73 -24.53 0.28
CA TYR A 20 38.31 -24.43 -1.10
C TYR A 20 39.07 -25.44 -1.98
N ASP A 21 40.37 -25.63 -1.77
CA ASP A 21 41.15 -26.64 -2.51
C ASP A 21 40.67 -28.07 -2.22
N LEU A 22 40.23 -28.34 -0.99
CA LEU A 22 39.64 -29.63 -0.64
C LEU A 22 38.24 -29.81 -1.24
N LEU A 23 37.39 -28.79 -1.12
CA LEU A 23 36.02 -28.83 -1.65
C LEU A 23 35.98 -28.85 -3.17
N SER A 24 36.86 -28.10 -3.85
CA SER A 24 36.96 -28.06 -5.32
C SER A 24 37.23 -29.44 -5.92
N LYS A 25 37.95 -30.32 -5.22
CA LYS A 25 38.21 -31.70 -5.65
C LYS A 25 37.08 -32.68 -5.30
N ALA A 26 36.15 -32.30 -4.43
CA ALA A 26 35.08 -33.19 -4.01
C ALA A 26 34.01 -33.34 -5.11
N PRO A 27 33.62 -34.57 -5.51
CA PRO A 27 32.63 -34.80 -6.57
C PRO A 27 31.29 -34.10 -6.27
N LYS A 28 30.85 -34.16 -5.01
CA LYS A 28 29.60 -33.52 -4.56
C LYS A 28 29.59 -32.01 -4.74
N TRP A 29 30.75 -31.35 -4.61
CA TRP A 29 30.88 -29.92 -4.81
C TRP A 29 30.84 -29.56 -6.30
N GLN A 30 31.45 -30.38 -7.15
CA GLN A 30 31.37 -30.23 -8.60
C GLN A 30 29.93 -30.43 -9.10
N ASP A 31 29.21 -31.43 -8.59
CA ASP A 31 27.80 -31.66 -8.90
C ASP A 31 26.91 -30.48 -8.48
N TYR A 32 27.17 -29.93 -7.30
CA TYR A 32 26.48 -28.72 -6.82
C TYR A 32 26.71 -27.54 -7.75
N ASN A 33 27.95 -27.27 -8.15
CA ASN A 33 28.29 -26.19 -9.08
C ASN A 33 27.66 -26.41 -10.46
N ALA A 34 27.67 -27.65 -10.96
CA ALA A 34 27.00 -28.03 -12.20
C ALA A 34 25.48 -27.78 -12.12
N ALA A 35 24.83 -28.18 -11.02
CA ALA A 35 23.41 -27.92 -10.80
C ALA A 35 23.09 -26.43 -10.70
N MET A 36 23.95 -25.65 -10.03
CA MET A 36 23.77 -24.20 -9.92
C MET A 36 23.96 -23.50 -11.26
N SER A 37 24.98 -23.86 -12.05
CA SER A 37 25.19 -23.29 -13.39
C SER A 37 24.01 -23.55 -14.34
N LYS A 38 23.39 -24.75 -14.28
CA LYS A 38 22.16 -25.07 -15.01
C LYS A 38 21.00 -24.15 -14.61
N LYS A 39 20.79 -23.91 -13.31
CA LYS A 39 19.75 -22.99 -12.80
C LYS A 39 19.95 -21.55 -13.30
N TYR A 40 21.19 -21.06 -13.36
CA TYR A 40 21.48 -19.73 -13.89
C TYR A 40 21.26 -19.65 -15.41
N LYS A 41 21.61 -20.68 -16.18
CA LYS A 41 21.34 -20.74 -17.62
C LYS A 41 19.83 -20.77 -17.92
N HIS A 42 19.04 -21.54 -17.17
CA HIS A 42 17.58 -21.55 -17.29
C HIS A 42 16.95 -20.18 -16.93
N LYS A 43 17.44 -19.52 -15.87
CA LYS A 43 16.99 -18.15 -15.53
C LYS A 43 17.33 -17.15 -16.63
N LYS A 44 18.50 -17.26 -17.27
CA LYS A 44 18.90 -16.37 -18.37
C LYS A 44 18.05 -16.60 -19.64
N LEU A 45 17.65 -17.85 -19.91
CA LEU A 45 16.72 -18.16 -21.02
C LEU A 45 15.29 -17.66 -20.74
N MET A 46 14.77 -17.80 -19.52
CA MET A 46 13.43 -17.31 -19.16
C MET A 46 13.33 -15.77 -19.12
N ASN A 47 14.47 -15.07 -19.00
CA ASN A 47 14.52 -13.61 -19.01
C ASN A 47 14.75 -13.02 -20.42
N ALA A 48 14.78 -13.87 -21.45
CA ALA A 48 14.62 -13.47 -22.85
C ALA A 48 13.13 -13.59 -23.20
N ASN A 49 12.47 -12.44 -23.33
CA ASN A 49 11.05 -12.23 -23.64
C ASN A 49 10.34 -13.36 -24.39
N PRO A 50 9.17 -13.80 -23.90
CA PRO A 50 8.03 -14.11 -24.74
C PRO A 50 7.04 -12.95 -24.69
N SER A 51 6.82 -12.32 -25.84
CA SER A 51 5.69 -11.44 -26.11
C SER A 51 4.37 -12.09 -25.65
N SER A 52 3.49 -11.27 -25.08
CA SER A 52 2.12 -11.62 -24.68
C SER A 52 1.35 -12.33 -25.82
N PRO A 53 0.47 -13.29 -25.48
CA PRO A 53 -0.94 -12.92 -25.41
C PRO A 53 -1.68 -13.50 -24.19
N LEU A 54 -2.65 -12.73 -23.70
CA LEU A 54 -3.73 -13.18 -22.83
C LEU A 54 -4.55 -14.28 -23.52
N PRO A 55 -5.06 -15.28 -22.78
CA PRO A 55 -6.50 -15.48 -22.84
C PRO A 55 -7.14 -15.85 -21.49
N SER A 56 -8.43 -15.50 -21.44
CA SER A 56 -9.44 -15.79 -20.45
C SER A 56 -9.70 -17.28 -20.21
N SER A 57 -10.42 -17.54 -19.10
CA SER A 57 -11.26 -18.70 -18.76
C SER A 57 -10.71 -19.73 -17.77
N LEU A 58 -11.41 -19.81 -16.63
CA LEU A 58 -11.47 -20.95 -15.71
C LEU A 58 -12.01 -22.20 -16.45
N PRO A 59 -11.63 -23.41 -15.99
CA PRO A 59 -12.67 -24.24 -15.40
C PRO A 59 -12.24 -25.03 -14.15
N ASN A 60 -13.30 -25.37 -13.40
CA ASN A 60 -13.39 -26.22 -12.22
C ASN A 60 -13.23 -27.71 -12.58
N SER A 61 -12.44 -28.50 -11.82
CA SER A 61 -12.58 -29.97 -11.77
C SER A 61 -11.73 -30.64 -10.66
N THR A 62 -12.39 -31.11 -9.60
CA THR A 62 -12.09 -32.33 -8.80
C THR A 62 -12.22 -33.57 -9.72
N PRO A 63 -11.65 -34.80 -9.54
CA PRO A 63 -11.29 -35.58 -8.32
C PRO A 63 -9.87 -36.25 -8.42
N ALA A 64 -9.30 -37.04 -7.50
CA ALA A 64 -9.80 -38.29 -6.90
C ALA A 64 -8.91 -38.81 -5.74
N LYS A 65 -9.58 -39.54 -4.84
CA LYS A 65 -9.02 -40.44 -3.81
C LYS A 65 -8.14 -41.52 -4.45
N THR A 66 -7.03 -41.85 -3.79
CA THR A 66 -6.45 -43.20 -3.85
C THR A 66 -6.21 -43.68 -2.42
N VAL A 67 -6.86 -44.78 -2.10
CA VAL A 67 -6.79 -45.53 -0.84
C VAL A 67 -5.93 -46.78 -1.10
N HIS A 68 -5.37 -47.35 -0.03
CA HIS A 68 -4.72 -48.67 0.13
C HIS A 68 -3.20 -48.68 -0.10
N SER A 69 -2.34 -49.30 0.73
CA SER A 69 -2.56 -50.23 1.84
C SER A 69 -1.29 -50.38 2.72
N THR A 70 -1.53 -50.58 4.02
CA THR A 70 -0.82 -51.45 5.01
C THR A 70 0.71 -51.51 5.10
N SER A 71 1.25 -51.20 6.28
CA SER A 71 2.00 -52.19 7.08
C SER A 71 2.12 -51.72 8.54
N ASN A 72 1.74 -52.62 9.46
CA ASN A 72 1.77 -52.43 10.91
C ASN A 72 3.21 -52.49 11.45
N ALA A 73 3.54 -51.59 12.38
CA ALA A 73 4.55 -51.85 13.41
C ALA A 73 4.21 -51.05 14.68
N SER A 74 3.67 -51.80 15.64
CA SER A 74 3.67 -51.65 17.10
C SER A 74 4.51 -50.51 17.72
N GLY A 75 3.92 -49.79 18.69
CA GLY A 75 4.68 -49.03 19.69
C GLY A 75 3.93 -47.90 20.40
N ASP A 76 3.23 -48.26 21.49
CA ASP A 76 3.10 -47.53 22.77
C ASP A 76 2.45 -46.11 22.82
N GLU A 77 1.41 -46.00 23.65
CA GLU A 77 0.72 -44.76 23.99
C GLU A 77 1.53 -43.95 25.01
N THR A 78 1.95 -42.73 24.65
CA THR A 78 2.11 -41.66 25.64
C THR A 78 1.61 -40.37 25.02
N ALA A 79 0.44 -39.93 25.48
CA ALA A 79 -0.12 -38.62 25.20
C ALA A 79 0.83 -37.51 25.68
N ARG A 80 1.71 -37.06 24.77
CA ARG A 80 2.41 -35.78 24.88
C ARG A 80 1.72 -34.83 23.92
N GLY A 81 1.29 -33.69 24.45
CA GLY A 81 0.63 -32.63 23.70
C GLY A 81 1.37 -32.35 22.39
N GLU A 82 0.60 -32.17 21.33
CA GLU A 82 1.07 -31.95 19.97
C GLU A 82 2.19 -30.89 19.97
N PRO A 83 3.44 -31.27 19.64
CA PRO A 83 4.51 -30.30 19.52
C PRO A 83 4.15 -29.36 18.37
N THR A 84 3.94 -28.08 18.68
CA THR A 84 3.79 -27.04 17.65
C THR A 84 5.07 -27.04 16.83
N CYS A 85 5.02 -27.71 15.68
CA CYS A 85 6.16 -27.82 14.80
C CYS A 85 6.55 -26.41 14.33
N PRO A 86 7.84 -26.04 14.37
CA PRO A 86 8.27 -24.72 13.95
C PRO A 86 7.79 -24.47 12.53
N MET A 87 7.11 -23.35 12.36
CA MET A 87 6.48 -22.96 11.11
C MET A 87 7.53 -23.00 10.00
N GLY A 88 7.36 -23.90 9.02
CA GLY A 88 8.38 -24.16 8.01
C GLY A 88 8.80 -22.88 7.27
N GLN A 89 10.08 -22.79 6.89
CA GLN A 89 10.69 -21.56 6.31
C GLN A 89 9.89 -20.92 5.17
N LYS A 90 9.12 -21.71 4.39
CA LYS A 90 8.23 -21.18 3.34
C LYS A 90 7.04 -20.40 3.91
N LYS A 91 6.37 -20.92 4.94
CA LYS A 91 5.23 -20.25 5.59
C LYS A 91 5.67 -18.99 6.33
N ALA A 92 6.82 -19.04 7.02
CA ALA A 92 7.39 -17.87 7.70
C ALA A 92 7.74 -16.72 6.74
N LYS A 93 8.31 -17.03 5.57
CA LYS A 93 8.61 -16.01 4.55
C LYS A 93 7.36 -15.36 3.95
N LEU A 94 6.29 -16.13 3.76
CA LEU A 94 5.02 -15.61 3.25
C LEU A 94 4.34 -14.69 4.26
N ALA A 95 4.24 -15.10 5.52
CA ALA A 95 3.68 -14.29 6.60
C ALA A 95 4.41 -12.94 6.75
N TYR A 96 5.75 -12.95 6.69
CA TYR A 96 6.54 -11.72 6.74
C TYR A 96 6.28 -10.78 5.55
N GLN A 97 6.12 -11.33 4.33
CA GLN A 97 5.77 -10.51 3.17
C GLN A 97 4.37 -9.93 3.27
N GLU A 98 3.40 -10.73 3.74
CA GLU A 98 2.02 -10.31 3.93
C GLU A 98 1.90 -9.20 4.98
N GLU A 99 2.58 -9.34 6.12
CA GLU A 99 2.65 -8.31 7.16
C GLU A 99 3.25 -7.00 6.62
N LYS A 100 4.36 -7.09 5.87
CA LYS A 100 4.99 -5.93 5.26
C LYS A 100 4.09 -5.24 4.23
N LEU A 101 3.34 -6.03 3.44
CA LEU A 101 2.39 -5.53 2.46
C LEU A 101 1.20 -4.86 3.15
N HIS A 102 0.67 -5.46 4.20
CA HIS A 102 -0.42 -4.91 5.00
C HIS A 102 -0.04 -3.58 5.65
N ALA A 103 1.16 -3.50 6.25
CA ALA A 103 1.67 -2.25 6.84
C ALA A 103 1.83 -1.13 5.78
N SER A 104 2.34 -1.47 4.60
CA SER A 104 2.48 -0.53 3.48
C SER A 104 1.11 -0.07 2.96
N ASN A 105 0.17 -0.99 2.81
CA ASN A 105 -1.18 -0.69 2.35
C ASN A 105 -1.92 0.21 3.35
N HIS A 106 -1.84 -0.10 4.64
CA HIS A 106 -2.43 0.72 5.71
C HIS A 106 -1.90 2.15 5.69
N LYS A 107 -0.57 2.33 5.52
CA LYS A 107 0.04 3.66 5.39
C LYS A 107 -0.48 4.41 4.16
N HIS A 108 -0.63 3.73 3.03
CA HIS A 108 -1.15 4.33 1.81
C HIS A 108 -2.62 4.75 1.97
N LEU A 109 -3.46 3.87 2.51
CA LEU A 109 -4.87 4.13 2.75
C LEU A 109 -5.06 5.31 3.71
N LYS A 110 -4.24 5.41 4.76
CA LYS A 110 -4.25 6.55 5.68
C LYS A 110 -3.95 7.87 4.95
N LYS A 111 -2.94 7.88 4.05
CA LYS A 111 -2.62 9.08 3.25
C LYS A 111 -3.77 9.47 2.33
N MET A 112 -4.42 8.50 1.67
CA MET A 112 -5.59 8.76 0.83
C MET A 112 -6.73 9.36 1.65
N ALA A 113 -7.05 8.76 2.81
CA ALA A 113 -8.10 9.26 3.69
C ALA A 113 -7.82 10.71 4.13
N THR A 114 -6.57 11.02 4.52
CA THR A 114 -6.17 12.41 4.85
C THR A 114 -6.35 13.35 3.66
N ALA A 115 -5.90 12.96 2.46
CA ALA A 115 -6.07 13.77 1.26
C ALA A 115 -7.55 14.07 0.95
N HIS A 116 -8.44 13.08 1.09
CA HIS A 116 -9.88 13.28 0.90
C HIS A 116 -10.48 14.23 1.95
N ILE A 117 -10.04 14.14 3.21
CA ILE A 117 -10.47 15.07 4.27
C ILE A 117 -10.02 16.51 3.93
N ASP A 118 -8.78 16.68 3.48
CA ASP A 118 -8.25 17.99 3.12
C ASP A 118 -8.99 18.59 1.92
N ILE A 119 -9.26 17.78 0.88
CA ILE A 119 -10.07 18.19 -0.28
C ILE A 119 -11.46 18.63 0.16
N ALA A 120 -12.14 17.83 1.00
CA ALA A 120 -13.47 18.17 1.50
C ALA A 120 -13.48 19.48 2.31
N LYS A 121 -12.44 19.69 3.13
CA LYS A 121 -12.28 20.92 3.92
C LYS A 121 -12.08 22.14 3.03
N VAL A 122 -11.26 22.03 1.98
CA VAL A 122 -11.04 23.12 1.01
C VAL A 122 -12.32 23.41 0.24
N ALA A 123 -13.01 22.38 -0.27
CA ALA A 123 -14.27 22.53 -0.99
C ALA A 123 -15.33 23.24 -0.13
N LYS A 124 -15.46 22.88 1.16
CA LYS A 124 -16.39 23.55 2.09
C LYS A 124 -16.03 25.03 2.30
N LYS A 125 -14.75 25.37 2.37
CA LYS A 125 -14.31 26.77 2.48
C LYS A 125 -14.63 27.55 1.20
N GLN A 126 -14.40 26.96 0.04
CA GLN A 126 -14.72 27.57 -1.25
C GLN A 126 -16.22 27.81 -1.38
N GLN A 127 -17.04 26.83 -1.02
CA GLN A 127 -18.50 26.95 -1.02
C GLN A 127 -18.98 28.11 -0.15
N THR A 128 -18.53 28.18 1.11
CA THR A 128 -18.94 29.27 2.02
C THR A 128 -18.43 30.64 1.57
N SER A 129 -17.23 30.71 0.96
CA SER A 129 -16.73 31.95 0.38
C SER A 129 -17.56 32.40 -0.83
N LEU A 130 -17.96 31.45 -1.68
CA LEU A 130 -18.80 31.72 -2.84
C LEU A 130 -20.20 32.19 -2.42
N GLU A 131 -20.81 31.52 -1.44
CA GLU A 131 -22.12 31.92 -0.88
C GLU A 131 -22.07 33.35 -0.33
N LYS A 132 -21.01 33.70 0.42
CA LYS A 132 -20.83 35.07 0.92
C LYS A 132 -20.67 36.09 -0.21
N ALA A 133 -19.89 35.77 -1.23
CA ALA A 133 -19.69 36.64 -2.38
C ALA A 133 -20.99 36.86 -3.15
N MET A 134 -21.75 35.78 -3.40
CA MET A 134 -23.05 35.83 -4.05
C MET A 134 -24.05 36.64 -3.23
N HIS A 135 -24.11 36.44 -1.92
CA HIS A 135 -24.99 37.23 -1.05
C HIS A 135 -24.62 38.72 -1.07
N ALA A 136 -23.32 39.05 -1.03
CA ALA A 136 -22.87 40.43 -1.13
C ALA A 136 -23.24 41.07 -2.48
N GLN A 137 -23.09 40.33 -3.58
CA GLN A 137 -23.50 40.80 -4.91
C GLN A 137 -25.02 41.00 -5.00
N HIS A 138 -25.82 40.05 -4.52
CA HIS A 138 -27.27 40.20 -4.49
C HIS A 138 -27.70 41.41 -3.68
N SER A 139 -27.15 41.58 -2.47
CA SER A 139 -27.43 42.74 -1.63
C SER A 139 -27.06 44.05 -2.32
N ALA A 140 -25.95 44.11 -3.05
CA ALA A 140 -25.54 45.29 -3.80
C ALA A 140 -26.49 45.59 -4.99
N LEU A 141 -26.95 44.55 -5.69
CA LEU A 141 -27.92 44.69 -6.77
C LEU A 141 -29.28 45.18 -6.24
N ASP A 142 -29.74 44.66 -5.10
CA ASP A 142 -30.97 45.12 -4.46
C ASP A 142 -30.86 46.61 -4.08
N CYS A 143 -29.72 47.01 -3.51
CA CYS A 143 -29.46 48.43 -3.19
C CYS A 143 -29.47 49.32 -4.45
N LEU A 144 -28.86 48.88 -5.55
CA LEU A 144 -28.86 49.62 -6.82
C LEU A 144 -30.28 49.73 -7.42
N ALA A 145 -31.08 48.68 -7.33
CA ALA A 145 -32.46 48.69 -7.79
C ALA A 145 -33.31 49.65 -6.95
N ASP A 146 -33.19 49.58 -5.63
CA ASP A 146 -33.86 50.48 -4.69
C ASP A 146 -33.44 51.94 -4.92
N GLU A 147 -32.15 52.20 -5.16
CA GLU A 147 -31.65 53.54 -5.49
C GLU A 147 -32.25 54.07 -6.81
N ALA A 148 -32.30 53.24 -7.85
CA ALA A 148 -32.90 53.62 -9.13
C ALA A 148 -34.38 53.98 -9.01
N VAL A 149 -35.13 53.27 -8.15
CA VAL A 149 -36.54 53.57 -7.85
C VAL A 149 -36.66 54.85 -7.01
N MET A 150 -35.79 55.03 -6.02
CA MET A 150 -35.84 56.15 -5.09
C MET A 150 -35.33 57.47 -5.68
N ASN A 151 -34.51 57.45 -6.74
CA ASN A 151 -33.92 58.63 -7.38
C ASN A 151 -34.89 59.51 -8.20
N LYS A 152 -36.21 59.34 -8.01
CA LYS A 152 -37.22 60.21 -8.63
C LYS A 152 -37.20 61.62 -8.01
N ASP A 153 -37.63 62.59 -8.81
CA ASP A 153 -37.73 63.99 -8.38
C ASP A 153 -38.74 64.13 -7.23
N LEU A 154 -38.30 64.76 -6.15
CA LEU A 154 -39.07 64.97 -4.91
C LEU A 154 -39.59 66.41 -4.82
N SER A 155 -39.45 67.23 -5.87
CA SER A 155 -39.86 68.64 -5.91
C SER A 155 -41.34 68.89 -5.60
N GLY A 156 -42.21 67.90 -5.82
CA GLY A 156 -43.65 67.97 -5.52
C GLY A 156 -44.10 67.24 -4.25
N VAL A 157 -43.19 66.72 -3.44
CA VAL A 157 -43.50 65.84 -2.30
C VAL A 157 -43.34 66.58 -0.96
N ASN A 158 -44.21 66.25 0.01
CA ASN A 158 -44.20 66.84 1.36
C ASN A 158 -42.85 66.61 2.09
N ASP A 159 -42.44 67.56 2.94
CA ASP A 159 -41.10 67.61 3.55
C ASP A 159 -40.77 66.38 4.41
N ASP A 160 -41.75 65.85 5.14
CA ASP A 160 -41.58 64.64 5.97
C ASP A 160 -41.26 63.40 5.12
N VAL A 161 -41.93 63.26 3.99
CA VAL A 161 -41.72 62.14 3.05
C VAL A 161 -40.36 62.28 2.38
N LYS A 162 -39.97 63.50 2.00
CA LYS A 162 -38.63 63.80 1.47
C LYS A 162 -37.52 63.40 2.44
N LYS A 163 -37.69 63.71 3.73
CA LYS A 163 -36.74 63.33 4.79
C LYS A 163 -36.65 61.82 4.99
N TYR A 164 -37.78 61.11 4.93
CA TYR A 164 -37.81 59.65 4.99
C TYR A 164 -37.01 59.02 3.84
N TYR A 165 -37.28 59.43 2.59
CA TYR A 165 -36.56 58.91 1.42
C TYR A 165 -35.06 59.20 1.48
N MET A 166 -34.66 60.39 1.94
CA MET A 166 -33.25 60.71 2.14
C MET A 166 -32.57 59.82 3.20
N LEU A 167 -33.27 59.46 4.28
CA LEU A 167 -32.74 58.51 5.27
C LEU A 167 -32.62 57.11 4.67
N GLN A 168 -33.58 56.71 3.85
CA GLN A 168 -33.63 55.37 3.30
C GLN A 168 -32.55 55.13 2.24
N ARG A 169 -32.23 56.15 1.42
CA ARG A 169 -31.08 56.12 0.50
C ARG A 169 -29.72 55.98 1.21
N LYS A 170 -29.61 56.38 2.47
CA LYS A 170 -28.35 56.27 3.26
C LYS A 170 -28.17 54.90 3.92
N LYS A 171 -29.19 54.04 3.89
CA LYS A 171 -29.15 52.70 4.50
C LYS A 171 -28.70 51.62 3.51
N CYS A 172 -28.85 51.88 2.22
CA CYS A 172 -28.17 51.17 1.14
C CYS A 172 -26.68 51.57 1.13
#